data_AF-K2DQ56-F1
#
_entry.id   AF-K2DQ56-F1
#
_cell.length_a   1.000
_cell.length_b   1.000
_cell.length_c   1.000
_cell.angle_alpha   90.00
_cell.angle_beta   90.00
_cell.angle_gamma   90.00
#
_symmetry.space_group_name_H-M   'P 1'
#
loop_
_entity.id
_entity.type
_entity.pdbx_description
1 polymer ?
#
loop_
_entity_poly.entity_id
_entity_poly.type
_entity_poly.pdbx_seq_one_letter_code
_entity_poly.pdbx_strand_id
1 'polypeptide(L)'
;MLREGLDLPEVTLVVILDADKEGFLRSETALIQTCGRAARNVRGRVILYGDKETAAIRNAMAVTKKRRAYQDAYNQKHGILPKTAVRGDISSLEETFGIPEAPPESTEKKQEMDIADLESKIKECEAEMRKAAKELRFEEAAKARDLMRYYQKIEMLKTDTLQA
;
A
#
# COMPACT_ATOMS: atom_id res chain seq x y z
N MET A 1 0.13 19.07 -7.74
CA MET A 1 -0.76 18.77 -6.61
C MET A 1 -0.55 17.31 -6.20
N LEU A 2 -0.03 17.06 -4.99
CA LEU A 2 -0.01 15.70 -4.44
C LEU A 2 -1.44 15.32 -4.08
N ARG A 3 -1.98 14.33 -4.79
CA ARG A 3 -3.40 13.99 -4.86
C ARG A 3 -4.08 13.88 -3.49
N GLU A 4 -5.34 14.28 -3.44
CA GLU A 4 -6.29 13.89 -2.39
C GLU A 4 -6.34 12.35 -2.31
N GLY A 5 -6.41 11.79 -1.09
CA GLY A 5 -6.74 10.37 -0.89
C GLY A 5 -5.60 9.39 -0.57
N LEU A 6 -4.33 9.79 -0.52
CA LEU A 6 -3.27 8.91 0.00
C LEU A 6 -3.18 9.02 1.53
N ASP A 7 -4.22 8.54 2.21
CA ASP A 7 -4.29 8.50 3.66
C ASP A 7 -4.38 7.04 4.11
N LEU A 8 -3.21 6.40 4.20
CA LEU A 8 -3.06 4.98 4.45
C LEU A 8 -2.42 4.78 5.83
N PRO A 9 -3.18 4.32 6.85
CA PRO A 9 -2.63 4.08 8.18
C PRO A 9 -1.54 2.99 8.21
N GLU A 10 -1.46 2.16 7.18
CA GLU A 10 -0.47 1.09 7.01
C GLU A 10 0.93 1.64 6.64
N VAL A 11 1.00 2.85 6.10
CA VAL A 11 2.28 3.46 5.68
C VAL A 11 3.09 3.86 6.90
N THR A 12 4.21 3.17 7.11
CA THR A 12 5.16 3.44 8.20
C THR A 12 6.35 4.28 7.78
N LEU A 13 6.66 4.31 6.47
CA LEU A 13 7.85 4.98 5.94
C LEU A 13 7.51 5.74 4.66
N VAL A 14 7.94 6.99 4.59
CA VAL A 14 7.91 7.82 3.38
C VAL A 14 9.35 8.21 3.05
N VAL A 15 9.76 7.96 1.81
CA VAL A 15 11.09 8.32 1.32
C VAL A 15 10.93 9.37 0.23
N ILE A 16 11.62 10.51 0.38
CA ILE A 16 11.68 11.56 -0.63
C ILE A 16 13.10 11.56 -1.21
N LEU A 17 13.20 11.03 -2.43
CA LEU A 17 14.44 11.08 -3.22
C LEU A 17 14.64 12.48 -3.79
N ASP A 18 15.90 12.88 -3.96
CA ASP A 18 16.27 14.21 -4.48
C ASP A 18 15.55 15.34 -3.73
N ALA A 19 15.56 15.26 -2.40
CA ALA A 19 14.85 16.20 -1.53
C ALA A 19 15.42 17.63 -1.63
N ASP A 20 16.68 17.76 -2.02
CA ASP A 20 17.42 19.01 -2.13
C ASP A 20 17.30 19.70 -3.51
N LYS A 21 16.64 19.06 -4.49
CA LYS A 21 16.37 19.66 -5.79
C LYS A 21 15.24 20.68 -5.69
N GLU A 22 15.60 21.96 -5.64
CA GLU A 22 14.63 23.04 -5.55
C GLU A 22 13.66 23.05 -6.74
N GLY A 23 12.40 23.39 -6.46
CA GLY A 23 11.32 23.38 -7.44
C GLY A 23 9.97 23.14 -6.78
N PHE A 24 8.91 23.09 -7.58
CA PHE A 24 7.54 22.98 -7.07
C PHE A 24 7.33 21.76 -6.13
N LEU A 25 7.89 20.60 -6.50
CA LEU A 25 7.73 19.35 -5.75
C LEU A 25 8.59 19.26 -4.48
N ARG A 26 9.52 20.20 -4.29
CA ARG A 26 10.40 20.30 -3.10
C ARG A 26 10.28 21.64 -2.39
N SER A 27 9.23 22.38 -2.70
CA SER A 27 8.82 23.53 -1.91
C SER A 27 8.50 23.10 -0.48
N GLU A 28 8.62 24.04 0.46
CA GLU A 28 8.32 23.80 1.88
C GLU A 28 6.93 23.16 2.08
N THR A 29 5.92 23.68 1.39
CA THR A 29 4.54 23.17 1.45
C THR A 29 4.43 21.75 0.91
N ALA A 30 5.09 21.43 -0.21
CA ALA A 30 5.10 20.09 -0.79
C ALA A 30 5.81 19.08 0.13
N LEU A 31 6.94 19.46 0.74
CA LEU A 31 7.65 18.62 1.69
C LEU A 31 6.79 18.33 2.93
N ILE A 32 6.17 19.37 3.52
CA ILE A 32 5.27 19.19 4.67
C ILE A 32 4.10 18.25 4.34
N GLN A 33 3.48 18.42 3.17
CA GLN A 33 2.38 17.55 2.74
C GLN A 33 2.84 16.09 2.53
N THR A 34 4.01 15.89 1.94
CA THR A 34 4.58 14.56 1.72
C THR A 34 4.93 13.89 3.04
N CYS A 35 5.56 14.61 3.98
CA CYS A 35 5.84 14.14 5.33
C CYS A 35 4.56 13.76 6.09
N GLY A 36 3.47 14.52 5.89
CA GLY A 36 2.17 14.26 6.51
C GLY A 36 1.59 12.87 6.20
N ARG A 37 2.00 12.24 5.09
CA ARG A 37 1.57 10.88 4.73
C ARG A 37 2.01 9.83 5.75
N ALA A 38 3.16 10.04 6.42
CA ALA A 38 3.63 9.14 7.47
C ALA A 38 2.96 9.38 8.84
N ALA A 39 2.26 10.49 9.03
CA ALA A 39 1.75 10.90 10.35
C ALA A 39 0.55 10.07 10.86
N ARG A 40 0.04 9.15 10.03
CA ARG A 40 -1.13 8.33 10.33
C ARG A 40 -0.79 7.02 11.03
N ASN A 41 0.50 6.70 11.10
CA ASN A 41 1.02 5.52 11.78
C ASN A 41 1.89 5.92 12.98
N VAL A 42 1.75 5.20 14.10
CA VAL A 42 2.57 5.45 15.30
C VAL A 42 4.07 5.26 15.07
N ARG A 43 4.46 4.40 14.11
CA ARG A 43 5.84 4.17 13.69
C ARG A 43 6.25 5.00 12.46
N GLY A 44 5.40 5.96 12.07
CA GLY A 44 5.60 6.85 10.94
C GLY A 44 6.95 7.54 10.93
N ARG A 45 7.71 7.33 9.86
CA ARG A 45 9.04 7.92 9.63
C ARG A 45 9.13 8.49 8.22
N VAL A 46 9.94 9.54 8.08
CA VAL A 46 10.23 10.18 6.80
C VAL A 46 11.74 10.25 6.62
N ILE A 47 12.22 9.84 5.45
CA ILE A 47 13.62 9.96 5.05
C ILE A 47 13.69 10.94 3.87
N LEU A 48 14.47 11.99 4.03
CA LEU A 48 14.79 12.96 2.98
C LEU A 48 16.19 12.63 2.47
N TYR A 49 16.28 12.18 1.22
CA TYR A 49 17.57 11.85 0.60
C TYR A 49 18.00 13.01 -0.30
N GLY A 50 19.19 13.57 -0.07
CA GLY A 50 19.75 14.67 -0.83
C GLY A 50 21.09 15.09 -0.25
N ASP A 51 21.85 15.87 -1.01
CA ASP A 51 23.21 16.25 -0.64
C ASP A 51 23.24 17.45 0.31
N LYS A 52 22.21 18.32 0.24
CA LYS A 52 22.17 19.60 0.97
C LYS A 52 20.87 19.80 1.73
N GLU A 53 20.97 20.41 2.90
CA GLU A 53 19.81 20.90 3.65
C GLU A 53 19.39 22.28 3.11
N THR A 54 18.44 22.29 2.16
CA THR A 54 17.86 23.54 1.63
C THR A 54 17.01 24.26 2.66
N ALA A 55 16.71 25.54 2.42
CA ALA A 55 15.82 26.31 3.29
C ALA A 55 14.42 25.67 3.44
N ALA A 56 13.90 25.09 2.35
CA ALA A 56 12.62 24.39 2.35
C ALA A 56 12.65 23.14 3.27
N ILE A 57 13.74 22.35 3.22
CA ILE A 57 13.93 21.21 4.10
C ILE A 57 14.00 21.68 5.56
N ARG A 58 14.83 22.69 5.84
CA ARG A 58 15.02 23.23 7.20
C ARG A 58 13.70 23.69 7.81
N ASN A 59 12.92 24.47 7.07
CA ASN A 59 11.63 24.97 7.50
C ASN A 59 10.62 23.82 7.72
N ALA A 60 10.53 22.88 6.77
CA ALA A 60 9.65 21.72 6.89
C ALA A 60 9.98 20.85 8.11
N MET A 61 11.28 20.64 8.40
CA MET A 61 11.73 19.94 9.60
C MET A 61 11.38 20.71 10.88
N ALA A 62 11.60 22.03 10.90
CA ALA A 62 11.28 22.87 12.05
C ALA A 62 9.78 22.85 12.39
N VAL A 63 8.91 22.97 11.37
CA VAL A 63 7.46 22.86 11.52
C VAL A 63 7.06 21.47 12.05
N THR A 64 7.63 20.41 11.47
CA THR A 64 7.37 19.02 11.90
C THR A 64 7.76 18.79 13.35
N LYS A 65 8.97 19.20 13.76
CA LYS A 65 9.46 19.08 15.14
C LYS A 65 8.60 19.88 16.12
N LYS A 66 8.26 21.12 15.77
CA LYS A 66 7.39 21.99 16.59
C LYS A 66 6.01 21.36 16.82
N ARG A 67 5.38 20.85 15.75
CA ARG A 67 4.06 20.17 15.87
C ARG A 67 4.14 18.92 16.73
N ARG A 68 5.18 18.10 16.53
CA ARG A 68 5.39 16.88 17.33
C ARG A 68 5.57 17.20 18.81
N ALA A 69 6.38 18.21 19.15
CA ALA A 69 6.57 18.61 20.55
C ALA A 69 5.26 19.04 21.22
N TYR A 70 4.38 19.78 20.52
CA TYR A 70 3.05 20.12 21.06
C TYR A 70 2.16 18.90 21.25
N GLN A 71 2.19 17.95 20.31
CA GLN A 71 1.42 16.71 20.40
C GLN A 71 1.91 15.84 21.57
N ASP A 72 3.21 15.69 21.74
CA ASP A 72 3.81 14.92 22.84
C ASP A 72 3.48 15.54 24.20
N ALA A 73 3.58 16.86 24.33
CA ALA A 73 3.22 17.58 25.56
C ALA A 73 1.72 17.45 25.89
N TYR A 74 0.85 17.53 24.87
CA TYR A 74 -0.58 17.33 25.03
C TYR A 74 -0.89 15.88 25.46
N ASN A 75 -0.27 14.90 24.80
CA ASN A 75 -0.45 13.49 25.11
C ASN A 75 -0.02 13.17 26.54
N GLN A 76 1.12 13.70 27.00
CA GLN A 76 1.59 13.53 28.37
C GLN A 76 0.64 14.16 29.39
N LYS A 77 0.17 15.40 29.13
CA LYS A 77 -0.76 16.10 30.01
C LYS A 77 -2.10 15.36 30.16
N HIS A 78 -2.54 14.68 29.11
CA HIS A 78 -3.85 14.02 29.06
C HIS A 78 -3.80 12.48 29.18
N GLY A 79 -2.62 11.89 29.36
CA GLY A 79 -2.45 10.44 29.44
C GLY A 79 -2.82 9.69 28.16
N ILE A 80 -2.68 10.32 26.99
CA ILE A 80 -3.06 9.74 25.69
C ILE A 80 -1.89 8.89 25.17
N LEU A 81 -2.18 7.62 24.91
CA LEU A 81 -1.25 6.72 24.20
C LEU A 81 -1.53 6.78 22.69
N PRO A 82 -0.55 7.17 21.85
CA PRO A 82 -0.72 7.18 20.40
C PRO A 82 -1.07 5.79 19.86
N LYS A 83 -2.12 5.70 19.05
CA LYS A 83 -2.53 4.48 18.35
C LYS A 83 -2.70 4.77 16.87
N THR A 84 -2.26 3.84 16.02
CA THR A 84 -2.53 3.91 14.59
C THR A 84 -4.04 3.77 14.36
N ALA A 85 -4.61 4.62 13.50
CA ALA A 85 -6.02 4.51 13.13
C ALA A 85 -6.22 3.21 12.35
N VAL A 86 -7.10 2.32 12.84
CA VAL A 86 -7.52 1.15 12.08
C VAL A 86 -8.73 1.57 11.25
N ARG A 87 -8.64 1.42 9.92
CA ARG A 87 -9.84 1.56 9.08
C ARG A 87 -10.74 0.39 9.49
N GLY A 88 -11.92 0.68 10.03
CA GLY A 88 -12.82 -0.35 10.54
C GLY A 88 -12.94 -1.46 9.50
N ASP A 89 -12.64 -2.68 9.93
CA ASP A 89 -12.70 -3.85 9.08
C ASP A 89 -14.09 -3.86 8.43
N ILE A 90 -14.13 -3.55 7.14
CA ILE A 90 -15.20 -4.08 6.32
C ILE A 90 -14.84 -5.55 6.33
N SER A 91 -15.37 -6.29 7.32
CA SER A 91 -15.25 -7.74 7.45
C SER A 91 -15.35 -8.25 6.02
N SER A 92 -14.23 -8.73 5.47
CA SER A 92 -14.27 -9.25 4.13
C SER A 92 -15.32 -10.34 4.20
N LEU A 93 -16.19 -10.41 3.19
CA LEU A 93 -17.15 -11.50 3.10
C LEU A 93 -16.47 -12.88 3.25
N GLU A 94 -15.14 -12.95 3.07
CA GLU A 94 -14.27 -14.09 3.38
C GLU A 94 -14.33 -14.56 4.84
N GLU A 95 -14.40 -13.66 5.85
CA GLU A 95 -14.52 -14.06 7.27
C GLU A 95 -15.93 -14.55 7.62
N THR A 96 -16.95 -14.00 6.95
CA THR A 96 -18.36 -14.35 7.21
C THR A 96 -18.78 -15.65 6.52
N PHE A 97 -18.21 -15.97 5.35
CA PHE A 97 -18.68 -17.08 4.51
C PHE A 97 -17.80 -18.33 4.54
N GLY A 98 -16.66 -18.31 5.22
CA GLY A 98 -15.76 -19.46 5.26
C GLY A 98 -15.10 -19.72 3.91
N ILE A 99 -13.84 -20.13 3.95
CA ILE A 99 -13.12 -20.57 2.77
C ILE A 99 -13.78 -21.89 2.32
N PRO A 100 -14.31 -22.03 1.09
CA PRO A 100 -14.48 -23.35 0.53
C PRO A 100 -13.06 -23.88 0.30
N GLU A 101 -12.67 -24.89 1.08
CA GLU A 101 -11.49 -25.69 0.76
C GLU A 101 -11.63 -26.22 -0.67
N ALA A 102 -10.57 -25.99 -1.43
CA ALA A 102 -10.26 -26.55 -2.75
C ALA A 102 -11.17 -26.15 -3.94
N PRO A 103 -10.57 -25.74 -5.08
CA PRO A 103 -11.21 -25.97 -6.36
C PRO A 103 -11.36 -27.50 -6.58
N PRO A 104 -12.40 -27.94 -7.30
CA PRO A 104 -12.59 -29.36 -7.61
C PRO A 104 -11.39 -29.89 -8.38
N GLU A 105 -11.08 -31.17 -8.17
CA GLU A 105 -10.20 -31.96 -9.02
C GLU A 105 -10.53 -31.72 -10.51
N SER A 106 -9.77 -30.86 -11.18
CA SER A 106 -9.60 -30.93 -12.61
C SER A 106 -8.23 -31.52 -12.88
N THR A 107 -8.26 -32.80 -13.20
CA THR A 107 -7.16 -33.62 -13.68
C THR A 107 -6.70 -33.12 -15.04
N GLU A 108 -6.16 -31.90 -15.14
CA GLU A 108 -5.65 -31.36 -16.38
C GLU A 108 -4.22 -30.88 -16.22
N LYS A 109 -3.32 -31.81 -16.58
CA LYS A 109 -1.95 -31.61 -17.09
C LYS A 109 -1.13 -30.53 -16.38
N LYS A 110 -0.07 -30.97 -15.69
CA LYS A 110 1.17 -30.19 -15.52
C LYS A 110 1.67 -29.74 -16.90
N GLN A 111 1.09 -28.69 -17.45
CA GLN A 111 1.70 -27.92 -18.53
C GLN A 111 2.65 -26.97 -17.85
N GLU A 112 3.92 -27.04 -18.23
CA GLU A 112 4.92 -26.03 -17.92
C GLU A 112 4.46 -24.72 -18.58
N MET A 113 3.58 -23.97 -17.91
CA MET A 113 3.13 -22.67 -18.40
C MET A 113 4.28 -21.68 -18.33
N ASP A 114 4.61 -21.00 -19.43
CA ASP A 114 5.64 -19.97 -19.42
C ASP A 114 5.21 -18.80 -18.52
N ILE A 115 6.17 -18.06 -17.96
CA ILE A 115 5.92 -16.91 -17.07
C ILE A 115 5.13 -15.82 -17.82
N ALA A 116 5.43 -15.64 -19.11
CA ALA A 116 4.69 -14.72 -19.98
C ALA A 116 3.19 -15.08 -20.10
N ASP A 117 2.86 -16.37 -20.14
CA ASP A 117 1.48 -16.85 -20.21
C ASP A 117 0.74 -16.64 -18.87
N LEU A 118 1.46 -16.72 -17.75
CA LEU A 118 0.92 -16.46 -16.42
C LEU A 118 0.57 -14.99 -16.24
N GLU A 119 1.44 -14.06 -16.65
CA GLU A 119 1.15 -12.62 -16.59
C GLU A 119 -0.10 -12.25 -17.42
N SER A 120 -0.26 -12.84 -18.60
CA SER A 120 -1.45 -12.58 -19.44
C SER A 120 -2.72 -13.07 -18.74
N LYS A 121 -2.70 -14.29 -18.20
CA LYS A 121 -3.83 -14.87 -17.46
C LYS A 121 -4.19 -14.06 -16.22
N ILE A 122 -3.20 -13.53 -15.49
CA ILE A 122 -3.44 -12.66 -14.33
C ILE A 122 -4.16 -11.37 -14.77
N LYS A 123 -3.71 -10.73 -15.85
CA LYS A 123 -4.33 -9.52 -16.41
C LYS A 123 -5.76 -9.77 -16.90
N GLU A 124 -6.00 -10.91 -17.54
CA GLU A 124 -7.34 -11.33 -17.97
C GLU A 124 -8.28 -11.51 -16.77
N CYS A 125 -7.84 -12.25 -15.75
CA CYS A 125 -8.61 -12.45 -14.51
C CYS A 125 -8.88 -11.11 -13.78
N GLU A 126 -7.90 -10.19 -13.77
CA GLU A 126 -8.06 -8.87 -13.17
C GLU A 126 -9.13 -8.03 -13.92
N ALA A 127 -9.12 -8.09 -15.26
CA ALA A 127 -10.10 -7.41 -16.09
C ALA A 127 -11.50 -7.98 -15.89
N GLU A 128 -11.63 -9.30 -15.83
CA GLU A 128 -12.90 -9.99 -15.58
C GLU A 128 -13.45 -9.69 -14.18
N MET A 129 -12.59 -9.76 -13.15
CA MET A 129 -12.94 -9.40 -11.77
C MET A 129 -13.47 -7.97 -11.70
N ARG A 130 -12.78 -7.01 -12.34
CA ARG A 130 -13.21 -5.61 -12.37
C ARG A 130 -14.53 -5.41 -13.11
N LYS A 131 -14.76 -6.15 -14.20
CA LYS A 131 -16.02 -6.09 -14.96
C LYS A 131 -17.17 -6.65 -14.13
N ALA A 132 -17.01 -7.84 -13.55
CA ALA A 132 -18.00 -8.47 -12.68
C ALA A 132 -18.32 -7.60 -11.45
N ALA A 133 -17.32 -6.97 -10.84
CA ALA A 133 -17.53 -6.03 -9.73
C ALA A 133 -18.32 -4.78 -10.14
N LYS A 134 -18.07 -4.22 -11.34
CA LYS A 134 -18.86 -3.10 -11.88
C LYS A 134 -20.30 -3.50 -12.17
N GLU A 135 -20.52 -4.73 -12.61
CA GLU A 135 -21.85 -5.30 -12.90
C GLU A 135 -22.53 -5.87 -11.65
N LEU A 136 -21.95 -5.68 -10.45
CA LEU A 136 -22.45 -6.17 -9.16
C LEU A 136 -22.57 -7.71 -9.07
N ARG A 137 -21.87 -8.45 -9.94
CA ARG A 137 -21.79 -9.91 -9.92
C ARG A 137 -20.64 -10.38 -9.02
N PHE A 138 -20.86 -10.29 -7.71
CA PHE A 138 -19.81 -10.52 -6.71
C PHE A 138 -19.29 -11.97 -6.69
N GLU A 139 -20.13 -12.97 -6.99
CA GLU A 139 -19.70 -14.37 -7.06
C GLU A 139 -18.70 -14.62 -8.18
N GLU A 140 -18.94 -14.04 -9.36
CA GLU A 140 -18.01 -14.12 -10.49
C GLU A 140 -16.73 -13.35 -10.21
N ALA A 141 -16.84 -12.17 -9.58
CA ALA A 141 -15.67 -11.41 -9.16
C ALA A 141 -14.82 -12.18 -8.13
N ALA A 142 -15.45 -12.90 -7.20
CA ALA A 142 -14.76 -13.74 -6.23
C ALA A 142 -14.03 -14.91 -6.91
N LYS A 143 -14.69 -15.61 -7.85
CA LYS A 143 -14.06 -16.69 -8.63
C LYS A 143 -12.84 -16.20 -9.43
N ALA A 144 -12.99 -15.06 -10.12
CA ALA A 144 -11.89 -14.46 -10.88
C ALA A 144 -10.72 -14.04 -9.97
N ARG A 145 -11.02 -13.52 -8.77
CA ARG A 145 -10.01 -13.18 -7.74
C ARG A 145 -9.26 -14.42 -7.26
N ASP A 146 -9.96 -15.51 -6.96
CA ASP A 146 -9.35 -16.72 -6.43
C ASP A 146 -8.48 -17.42 -7.50
N LEU A 147 -8.91 -17.39 -8.76
CA LEU A 147 -8.12 -17.86 -9.90
C LEU A 147 -6.87 -16.98 -10.14
N MET A 148 -7.01 -15.66 -10.01
CA MET A 148 -5.89 -14.73 -10.08
C MET A 148 -4.86 -15.01 -8.97
N ARG A 149 -5.30 -15.24 -7.73
CA ARG A 149 -4.43 -15.62 -6.59
C ARG A 149 -3.70 -16.94 -6.86
N TYR A 150 -4.37 -17.90 -7.51
CA TYR A 150 -3.75 -19.17 -7.89
C TYR A 150 -2.61 -18.98 -8.91
N TYR A 151 -2.84 -18.20 -9.97
CA TYR A 151 -1.79 -17.91 -10.96
C TYR A 151 -0.62 -17.12 -10.37
N GLN A 152 -0.88 -16.12 -9.53
CA GLN A 152 0.16 -15.37 -8.80
C GLN A 152 1.02 -16.27 -7.92
N LYS A 153 0.42 -17.27 -7.26
CA LYS A 153 1.16 -18.24 -6.45
C LYS A 153 2.08 -19.12 -7.29
N ILE A 154 1.64 -19.54 -8.48
CA ILE A 154 2.48 -20.30 -9.41
C ILE A 154 3.62 -19.45 -9.96
N GLU A 155 3.34 -18.20 -10.33
CA GLU A 155 4.34 -17.24 -10.82
C GLU A 155 5.45 -16.99 -9.77
N MET A 156 5.07 -16.79 -8.50
CA MET A 156 6.03 -16.65 -7.41
C MET A 156 6.91 -17.91 -7.26
N LEU A 157 6.31 -19.10 -7.24
CA LEU A 157 7.04 -20.36 -7.11
C LEU A 157 8.03 -20.59 -8.27
N LYS A 158 7.69 -20.16 -9.49
CA LYS A 158 8.58 -20.29 -10.65
C LYS A 158 9.72 -19.27 -10.64
N THR A 159 9.44 -18.05 -10.21
CA THR A 159 10.44 -16.99 -10.10
C THR A 159 11.50 -17.34 -9.06
N ASP A 160 11.09 -17.91 -7.92
CA ASP A 160 12.01 -18.38 -6.87
C ASP A 160 12.90 -19.55 -7.36
N THR A 161 12.38 -20.47 -8.18
CA THR A 161 13.19 -21.55 -8.77
C THR A 161 14.16 -21.10 -9.86
N LEU A 162 13.97 -19.91 -10.46
CA LEU A 162 14.90 -19.33 -11.44
C LEU A 162 15.99 -18.46 -10.81
N GLN A 163 15.84 -18.10 -9.53
CA GLN A 163 16.81 -17.29 -8.77
C GLN A 163 17.69 -18.13 -7.83
N ALA A 164 17.47 -19.45 -7.74
CA ALA A 164 18.30 -20.41 -7.00
C ALA A 164 19.24 -21.20 -7.92
#